data_AF-A0A960HNI1-F1
#
_entry.id   AF-A0A960HNI1-F1
#
_cell.length_a   1.000
_cell.length_b   1.000
_cell.length_c   1.000
_cell.angle_alpha   90.00
_cell.angle_beta   90.00
_cell.angle_gamma   90.00
#
_symmetry.space_group_name_H-M   'P 1'
#
loop_
_entity.id
_entity.type
_entity.pdbx_description
1 polymer ?
#
loop_
_entity_poly.entity_id
_entity_poly.type
_entity_poly.pdbx_seq_one_letter_code
_entity_poly.pdbx_strand_id
1 'polypeptide(L)'
;MDGVAGRARWLGSPVFLVATAVLLLNDHVFKERFGGVVTGKLSDVAGVVVVGVLAAVVLDVRRGMVLTAVSFSALKVVPGVAEAVAPVLGGVTRRDVTDLIAVAVLVPLGLHLARSERAISRAGTAVRVVVSSALPVLGASVALVATTATSCAPDPAIVQIIPSAEGVVVARVSDDHSRDTFLSSDDGGQTWTAAEAPSGVAGADAGALAPTSYGPLRVCTDGDWCLELEDERRIVRIDPDGRRTVEFELSDEDIREISGRCTGSRIGMLTSISLVRPDGDEAVASLGQGGVVTRGDEGEWERVEVFAGDAGFQEVLGTSRWLVLGFGPLLLASVWLAGRARLPSRGLALVVAACGWFGLVILFGALTLTGPIPTLAGYFVLVGAAAAVVAVTILTGRRRVTPPPPTWWYPPPPPSGPWNFPPPPPPPPAAP
;
A
#
# COMPACT_ATOMS: atom_id res chain seq x y z
N MET A 1 18.33 23.98 8.68
CA MET A 1 16.95 23.44 8.59
C MET A 1 16.05 24.32 7.72
N ASP A 2 16.30 25.63 7.64
CA ASP A 2 15.47 26.59 6.90
C ASP A 2 15.30 26.27 5.40
N GLY A 3 16.32 25.67 4.76
CA GLY A 3 16.23 25.24 3.37
C GLY A 3 15.17 24.17 3.12
N VAL A 4 14.98 23.21 4.04
CA VAL A 4 14.02 22.11 3.87
C VAL A 4 12.58 22.64 3.98
N ALA A 5 12.31 23.53 4.94
CA ALA A 5 10.99 24.13 5.11
C ALA A 5 10.55 24.93 3.87
N GLY A 6 11.47 25.66 3.25
CA GLY A 6 11.21 26.37 2.00
C GLY A 6 10.96 25.45 0.81
N ARG A 7 11.64 24.29 0.74
CA ARG A 7 11.47 23.30 -0.33
C ARG A 7 10.25 22.41 -0.16
N ALA A 8 9.77 22.20 1.07
CA ALA A 8 8.58 21.39 1.33
C ALA A 8 7.36 21.82 0.51
N ARG A 9 7.25 23.10 0.14
CA ARG A 9 6.20 23.62 -0.75
C ARG A 9 6.11 22.91 -2.10
N TRP A 10 7.18 22.27 -2.58
CA TRP A 10 7.18 21.48 -3.83
C TRP A 10 6.27 20.26 -3.76
N LEU A 11 6.03 19.73 -2.56
CA LEU A 11 5.07 18.63 -2.33
C LEU A 11 3.62 19.08 -2.55
N GLY A 12 3.36 20.39 -2.49
CA GLY A 12 2.06 20.96 -2.88
C GLY A 12 2.02 21.45 -4.33
N SER A 13 3.08 21.21 -5.14
CA SER A 13 3.12 21.69 -6.51
C SER A 13 2.17 20.87 -7.40
N PRO A 14 1.53 21.48 -8.43
CA PRO A 14 0.67 20.75 -9.35
C PRO A 14 1.37 19.57 -10.02
N VAL A 15 2.65 19.71 -10.37
CA VAL A 15 3.45 18.65 -11.00
C VAL A 15 3.56 17.43 -10.08
N PHE A 16 3.86 17.64 -8.80
CA PHE A 16 3.96 16.56 -7.83
C PHE A 16 2.59 15.90 -7.58
N LEU A 17 1.54 16.70 -7.38
CA LEU A 17 0.20 16.18 -7.12
C LEU A 17 -0.34 15.37 -8.31
N VAL A 18 -0.13 15.84 -9.54
CA VAL A 18 -0.50 15.09 -10.75
C VAL A 18 0.31 13.81 -10.87
N ALA A 19 1.63 13.84 -10.64
CA ALA A 19 2.45 12.63 -10.68
C ALA A 19 2.00 11.60 -9.64
N THR A 20 1.74 12.01 -8.40
CA THR A 20 1.21 11.13 -7.35
C THR A 20 -0.18 10.58 -7.70
N ALA A 21 -1.07 11.41 -8.24
CA ALA A 21 -2.40 10.97 -8.67
C ALA A 21 -2.32 9.96 -9.83
N VAL A 22 -1.45 10.20 -10.81
CA VAL A 22 -1.18 9.27 -11.91
C VAL A 22 -0.65 7.96 -11.37
N LEU A 23 0.33 7.99 -10.45
CA LEU A 23 0.89 6.79 -9.84
C LEU A 23 -0.21 5.96 -9.14
N LEU A 24 -1.01 6.61 -8.29
CA LEU A 24 -2.08 5.97 -7.53
C LEU A 24 -3.17 5.39 -8.44
N LEU A 25 -3.67 6.16 -9.40
CA LEU A 25 -4.71 5.70 -10.32
C LEU A 25 -4.20 4.61 -11.26
N ASN A 26 -2.96 4.74 -11.74
CA ASN A 26 -2.37 3.76 -12.62
C ASN A 26 -2.18 2.42 -11.92
N ASP A 27 -1.62 2.44 -10.72
CA ASP A 27 -1.24 1.22 -10.03
C ASP A 27 -2.44 0.50 -9.40
N HIS A 28 -3.52 1.22 -9.06
CA HIS A 28 -4.71 0.63 -8.45
C HIS A 28 -5.92 0.48 -9.35
N VAL A 29 -6.00 1.18 -10.49
CA VAL A 29 -7.20 1.16 -11.33
C VAL A 29 -6.84 0.74 -12.75
N PHE A 30 -5.82 1.35 -13.34
CA PHE A 30 -5.52 1.09 -14.75
C PHE A 30 -4.77 -0.21 -14.98
N LYS A 31 -3.89 -0.63 -14.06
CA LYS A 31 -3.20 -1.91 -14.20
C LYS A 31 -4.15 -3.11 -14.11
N GLU A 32 -5.19 -3.03 -13.27
CA GLU A 32 -6.19 -4.09 -13.15
C GLU A 32 -6.99 -4.28 -14.45
N ARG A 33 -7.31 -3.19 -15.15
CA ARG A 33 -8.18 -3.23 -16.33
C ARG A 33 -7.46 -3.23 -17.67
N PHE A 34 -6.27 -2.64 -17.71
CA PHE A 34 -5.48 -2.35 -18.91
C PHE A 34 -3.99 -2.62 -18.67
N GLY A 35 -3.67 -3.65 -17.89
CA GLY A 35 -2.30 -4.08 -17.64
C GLY A 35 -1.52 -4.21 -18.96
N GLY A 36 -0.31 -3.66 -19.00
CA GLY A 36 0.51 -3.70 -20.20
C GLY A 36 1.71 -2.76 -20.17
N VAL A 37 2.38 -2.67 -21.33
CA VAL A 37 3.62 -1.88 -21.47
C VAL A 37 3.37 -0.41 -21.13
N VAL A 38 2.25 0.17 -21.58
CA VAL A 38 1.94 1.60 -21.39
C VAL A 38 1.74 1.94 -19.91
N THR A 39 0.94 1.17 -19.17
CA THR A 39 0.69 1.39 -17.74
C THR A 39 1.94 1.14 -16.91
N GLY A 40 2.82 0.23 -17.32
CA GLY A 40 4.16 0.06 -16.74
C GLY A 40 5.02 1.33 -16.85
N LYS A 41 5.22 1.85 -18.08
CA LYS A 41 6.05 3.05 -18.30
C LYS A 41 5.49 4.30 -17.63
N LEU A 42 4.16 4.42 -17.57
CA LEU A 42 3.50 5.56 -16.92
C LEU A 42 3.80 5.62 -15.43
N SER A 43 3.75 4.46 -14.74
CA SER A 43 4.13 4.33 -13.32
C SER A 43 5.60 4.70 -13.11
N ASP A 44 6.50 4.24 -13.99
CA ASP A 44 7.93 4.58 -13.90
C ASP A 44 8.17 6.09 -14.00
N VAL A 45 7.56 6.77 -14.98
CA VAL A 45 7.68 8.24 -15.14
C VAL A 45 7.13 8.96 -13.91
N ALA A 46 5.93 8.57 -13.45
CA ALA A 46 5.30 9.19 -12.29
C ALA A 46 6.11 8.97 -11.00
N GLY A 47 6.59 7.75 -10.76
CA GLY A 47 7.43 7.38 -9.63
C GLY A 47 8.75 8.16 -9.62
N VAL A 48 9.42 8.28 -10.77
CA VAL A 48 10.65 9.07 -10.91
C VAL A 48 10.41 10.54 -10.57
N VAL A 49 9.29 11.14 -10.98
CA VAL A 49 8.92 12.50 -10.60
C VAL A 49 8.70 12.62 -9.09
N VAL A 50 7.90 11.72 -8.49
CA VAL A 50 7.59 11.73 -7.06
C VAL A 50 8.86 11.59 -6.22
N VAL A 51 9.69 10.58 -6.49
CA VAL A 51 10.95 10.34 -5.79
C VAL A 51 11.94 11.49 -6.03
N GLY A 52 12.00 12.03 -7.26
CA GLY A 52 12.83 13.18 -7.61
C GLY A 52 12.52 14.42 -6.80
N VAL A 53 11.23 14.75 -6.65
CA VAL A 53 10.79 15.88 -5.81
C VAL A 53 11.11 15.62 -4.34
N LEU A 54 10.82 14.43 -3.81
CA LEU A 54 11.11 14.08 -2.42
C LEU A 54 12.62 14.19 -2.11
N ALA A 55 13.47 13.62 -2.97
CA ALA A 55 14.93 13.70 -2.84
C ALA A 55 15.42 15.15 -2.93
N ALA A 56 14.82 15.97 -3.80
CA ALA A 56 15.16 17.38 -3.94
C ALA A 56 14.78 18.21 -2.71
N VAL A 57 13.69 17.87 -2.01
CA VAL A 57 13.30 18.52 -0.75
C VAL A 57 14.38 18.27 0.32
N VAL A 58 14.85 17.02 0.45
CA VAL A 58 15.82 16.61 1.47
C VAL A 58 17.22 17.16 1.19
N LEU A 59 17.75 16.92 -0.01
CA LEU A 59 19.15 17.20 -0.35
C LEU A 59 19.30 18.61 -0.95
N ASP A 60 18.79 18.78 -2.16
CA ASP A 60 18.61 20.00 -2.95
C ASP A 60 18.22 19.55 -4.37
N VAL A 61 17.85 20.46 -5.27
CA VAL A 61 17.42 20.07 -6.63
C VAL A 61 18.47 19.23 -7.35
N ARG A 62 19.75 19.65 -7.36
CA ARG A 62 20.77 18.97 -8.16
C ARG A 62 21.08 17.59 -7.59
N ARG A 63 21.35 17.51 -6.29
CA ARG A 63 21.68 16.23 -5.63
C ARG A 63 20.49 15.29 -5.63
N GLY A 64 19.28 15.81 -5.44
CA GLY A 64 18.03 15.03 -5.51
C GLY A 64 17.83 14.38 -6.88
N MET A 65 17.90 15.15 -7.97
CA MET A 65 17.74 14.61 -9.33
C MET A 65 18.82 13.57 -9.66
N VAL A 66 20.08 13.83 -9.30
CA VAL A 66 21.18 12.88 -9.55
C VAL A 66 20.97 11.59 -8.77
N LEU A 67 20.62 11.68 -7.48
CA LEU A 67 20.36 10.50 -6.65
C LEU A 67 19.20 9.68 -7.23
N THR A 68 18.09 10.31 -7.59
CA THR A 68 16.95 9.62 -8.19
C THR A 68 17.32 8.96 -9.51
N ALA A 69 18.04 9.65 -10.40
CA ALA A 69 18.49 9.11 -11.67
C ALA A 69 19.37 7.86 -11.48
N VAL A 70 20.36 7.95 -10.59
CA VAL A 70 21.29 6.85 -10.31
C VAL A 70 20.57 5.67 -9.67
N SER A 71 19.77 5.91 -8.63
CA SER A 71 19.03 4.85 -7.93
C SER A 71 18.04 4.14 -8.84
N PHE A 72 17.27 4.89 -9.65
CA PHE A 72 16.33 4.29 -10.59
C PHE A 72 17.05 3.51 -11.70
N SER A 73 18.16 4.04 -12.22
CA SER A 73 18.95 3.34 -13.24
C SER A 73 19.56 2.05 -12.68
N ALA A 74 20.09 2.08 -11.46
CA ALA A 74 20.61 0.91 -10.78
C ALA A 74 19.54 -0.16 -10.59
N LEU A 75 18.33 0.26 -10.16
CA LEU A 75 17.18 -0.63 -9.99
C LEU A 75 16.79 -1.35 -11.30
N LYS A 76 16.83 -0.65 -12.44
CA LYS A 76 16.40 -1.19 -13.73
C LYS A 76 17.47 -1.99 -14.47
N VAL A 77 18.76 -1.73 -14.22
CA VAL A 77 19.87 -2.30 -15.03
C VAL A 77 20.75 -3.27 -14.25
N VAL A 78 21.00 -3.04 -12.97
CA VAL A 78 22.01 -3.80 -12.22
C VAL A 78 21.42 -5.10 -11.66
N PRO A 79 22.00 -6.27 -11.99
CA PRO A 79 21.59 -7.53 -11.40
C PRO A 79 21.72 -7.52 -9.87
N GLY A 80 20.73 -8.11 -9.17
CA GLY A 80 20.66 -8.19 -7.72
C GLY A 80 20.09 -6.96 -7.00
N VAL A 81 20.09 -5.75 -7.62
CA VAL A 81 19.59 -4.54 -6.93
C VAL A 81 18.07 -4.60 -6.73
N ALA A 82 17.32 -4.99 -7.76
CA ALA A 82 15.86 -5.13 -7.68
C ALA A 82 15.43 -6.15 -6.62
N GLU A 83 16.12 -7.29 -6.55
CA GLU A 83 15.87 -8.35 -5.58
C GLU A 83 16.23 -7.92 -4.16
N ALA A 84 17.33 -7.18 -4.01
CA ALA A 84 17.76 -6.68 -2.70
C ALA A 84 16.77 -5.66 -2.12
N VAL A 85 16.10 -4.86 -2.96
CA VAL A 85 15.12 -3.87 -2.52
C VAL A 85 13.66 -4.34 -2.59
N ALA A 86 13.40 -5.50 -3.20
CA ALA A 86 12.05 -6.07 -3.33
C ALA A 86 11.27 -6.14 -1.99
N PRO A 87 11.89 -6.51 -0.84
CA PRO A 87 11.18 -6.50 0.44
C PRO A 87 10.73 -5.10 0.89
N VAL A 88 11.48 -4.06 0.50
CA VAL A 88 11.19 -2.66 0.86
C VAL A 88 10.16 -2.05 -0.09
N LEU A 89 10.23 -2.40 -1.38
CA LEU A 89 9.28 -1.92 -2.39
C LEU A 89 7.97 -2.71 -2.41
N GLY A 90 7.91 -3.83 -1.67
CA GLY A 90 6.73 -4.67 -1.58
C GLY A 90 6.38 -5.37 -2.89
N GLY A 91 7.38 -5.81 -3.66
CA GLY A 91 7.15 -6.51 -4.93
C GLY A 91 8.40 -6.73 -5.78
N VAL A 92 8.24 -7.51 -6.84
CA VAL A 92 9.30 -7.80 -7.81
C VAL A 92 9.39 -6.67 -8.83
N THR A 93 10.52 -5.96 -8.85
CA THR A 93 10.76 -4.94 -9.88
C THR A 93 11.33 -5.59 -11.13
N ARG A 94 10.57 -5.55 -12.23
CA ARG A 94 11.05 -6.01 -13.54
C ARG A 94 12.20 -5.14 -14.02
N ARG A 95 13.28 -5.78 -14.47
CA ARG A 95 14.39 -5.10 -15.16
C ARG A 95 14.03 -4.91 -16.63
N ASP A 96 13.88 -3.67 -17.05
CA ASP A 96 13.67 -3.30 -18.44
C ASP A 96 14.45 -2.00 -18.73
N VAL A 97 15.44 -2.11 -19.62
CA VAL A 97 16.34 -0.98 -19.97
C VAL A 97 15.55 0.17 -20.61
N THR A 98 14.42 -0.12 -21.26
CA THR A 98 13.58 0.93 -21.87
C THR A 98 12.90 1.82 -20.82
N ASP A 99 12.84 1.39 -19.55
CA ASP A 99 12.35 2.23 -18.45
C ASP A 99 13.27 3.41 -18.16
N LEU A 100 14.53 3.37 -18.58
CA LEU A 100 15.47 4.50 -18.42
C LEU A 100 15.01 5.77 -19.14
N ILE A 101 14.08 5.67 -20.10
CA ILE A 101 13.41 6.82 -20.71
C ILE A 101 12.72 7.68 -19.63
N ALA A 102 12.23 7.08 -18.53
CA ALA A 102 11.64 7.81 -17.42
C ALA A 102 12.63 8.80 -16.77
N VAL A 103 13.93 8.48 -16.72
CA VAL A 103 14.98 9.36 -16.16
C VAL A 103 15.04 10.70 -16.91
N ALA A 104 14.69 10.74 -18.20
CA ALA A 104 14.68 11.97 -18.99
C ALA A 104 13.72 13.04 -18.40
N VAL A 105 12.68 12.64 -17.68
CA VAL A 105 11.73 13.56 -17.03
C VAL A 105 12.38 14.40 -15.92
N LEU A 106 13.49 13.93 -15.35
CA LEU A 106 14.21 14.64 -14.29
C LEU A 106 14.86 15.94 -14.79
N VAL A 107 15.17 16.04 -16.08
CA VAL A 107 15.75 17.27 -16.67
C VAL A 107 14.76 18.44 -16.62
N PRO A 108 13.55 18.37 -17.24
CA PRO A 108 12.58 19.45 -17.14
C PRO A 108 12.09 19.67 -15.71
N LEU A 109 11.97 18.60 -14.90
CA LEU A 109 11.60 18.71 -13.48
C LEU A 109 12.65 19.50 -12.68
N GLY A 110 13.93 19.17 -12.81
CA GLY A 110 15.02 19.87 -12.13
C GLY A 110 15.10 21.34 -12.55
N LEU A 111 14.91 21.65 -13.84
CA LEU A 111 14.84 23.03 -14.32
C LEU A 111 13.65 23.79 -13.73
N HIS A 112 12.48 23.14 -13.62
CA HIS A 112 11.29 23.72 -13.01
C HIS A 112 11.52 24.04 -11.52
N LEU A 113 12.02 23.08 -10.74
CA LEU A 113 12.30 23.26 -9.32
C LEU A 113 13.38 24.32 -9.08
N ALA A 114 14.47 24.32 -9.85
CA ALA A 114 15.54 25.31 -9.74
C ALA A 114 15.06 26.73 -10.06
N ARG A 115 14.17 26.92 -11.04
CA ARG A 115 13.54 28.22 -11.32
C ARG A 115 12.67 28.66 -10.16
N SER A 116 11.88 27.73 -9.60
CA SER A 116 11.02 28.02 -8.45
C SER A 116 11.82 28.45 -7.22
N GLU A 117 13.00 27.85 -7.00
CA GLU A 117 13.92 28.18 -5.89
C GLU A 117 14.46 29.60 -6.03
N ARG A 118 14.99 29.94 -7.22
CA ARG A 118 15.47 31.30 -7.52
C ARG A 118 14.38 32.35 -7.35
N ALA A 119 13.14 32.03 -7.72
CA ALA A 119 12.01 32.93 -7.54
C ALA A 119 11.73 33.23 -6.05
N ILE A 120 11.86 32.24 -5.15
CA ILE A 120 11.77 32.50 -3.69
C ILE A 120 12.88 33.42 -3.24
N SER A 121 14.12 33.09 -3.61
CA SER A 121 15.30 33.82 -3.15
C SER A 121 15.22 35.29 -3.57
N ARG A 122 14.63 35.58 -4.74
CA ARG A 122 14.40 36.96 -5.22
C ARG A 122 13.22 37.66 -4.56
N ALA A 123 12.15 36.95 -4.23
CA ALA A 123 10.95 37.55 -3.63
C ALA A 123 11.19 38.10 -2.20
N GLY A 124 12.33 37.76 -1.59
CA GLY A 124 12.73 38.24 -0.27
C GLY A 124 11.81 37.76 0.87
N THR A 125 12.20 38.06 2.11
CA THR A 125 11.50 37.66 3.34
C THR A 125 10.09 38.28 3.48
N ALA A 126 9.78 39.30 2.67
CA ALA A 126 8.58 40.11 2.79
C ALA A 126 7.30 39.39 2.32
N VAL A 127 7.42 38.45 1.38
CA VAL A 127 6.28 37.63 0.96
C VAL A 127 6.32 36.32 1.74
N ARG A 128 5.99 36.39 3.05
CA ARG A 128 5.42 35.24 3.78
C ARG A 128 4.09 34.92 3.13
N VAL A 129 4.12 34.34 1.93
CA VAL A 129 2.93 33.75 1.33
C VAL A 129 2.52 32.69 2.33
N VAL A 130 1.40 32.97 2.99
CA VAL A 130 0.59 32.00 3.71
C VAL A 130 -0.01 31.05 2.66
N VAL A 131 0.84 30.40 1.86
CA VAL A 131 0.46 29.13 1.25
C VAL A 131 0.32 28.24 2.47
N SER A 132 -0.92 27.86 2.76
CA SER A 132 -1.24 27.05 3.91
C SER A 132 -0.30 25.86 3.92
N SER A 133 0.40 25.66 5.04
CA SER A 133 1.26 24.50 5.33
C SER A 133 0.54 23.16 5.11
N ALA A 134 -0.76 23.20 4.88
CA ALA A 134 -1.65 22.15 4.43
C ALA A 134 -1.26 21.43 3.14
N LEU A 135 -0.99 22.16 2.06
CA LEU A 135 -0.81 21.55 0.74
C LEU A 135 0.43 20.64 0.68
N PRO A 136 1.59 21.05 1.25
CA PRO A 136 2.75 20.18 1.35
C PRO A 136 2.52 18.93 2.21
N VAL A 137 1.82 19.09 3.33
CA VAL A 137 1.50 17.98 4.24
C VAL A 137 0.56 17.00 3.54
N LEU A 138 -0.49 17.51 2.89
CA LEU A 138 -1.41 16.69 2.10
C LEU A 138 -0.67 15.97 0.98
N GLY A 139 0.16 16.66 0.21
CA GLY A 139 0.95 16.05 -0.84
C GLY A 139 1.88 14.96 -0.33
N ALA A 140 2.60 15.21 0.78
CA ALA A 140 3.46 14.22 1.42
C ALA A 140 2.66 12.99 1.88
N SER A 141 1.51 13.20 2.53
CA SER A 141 0.65 12.10 2.99
C SER A 141 0.11 11.28 1.82
N VAL A 142 -0.37 11.93 0.75
CA VAL A 142 -0.88 11.24 -0.44
C VAL A 142 0.25 10.48 -1.15
N ALA A 143 1.45 11.05 -1.23
CA ALA A 143 2.60 10.37 -1.81
C ALA A 143 3.02 9.16 -0.98
N LEU A 144 3.06 9.29 0.36
CA LEU A 144 3.31 8.17 1.24
C LEU A 144 2.28 7.06 1.01
N VAL A 145 0.99 7.40 1.08
CA VAL A 145 -0.12 6.47 0.86
C VAL A 145 0.00 5.80 -0.50
N ALA A 146 0.27 6.55 -1.57
CA ALA A 146 0.46 6.00 -2.91
C ALA A 146 1.62 4.99 -2.93
N THR A 147 2.78 5.35 -2.35
CA THR A 147 3.95 4.45 -2.33
C THR A 147 3.80 3.24 -1.40
N THR A 148 3.02 3.35 -0.33
CA THR A 148 2.74 2.22 0.57
C THR A 148 1.60 1.35 0.06
N ALA A 149 0.68 1.91 -0.73
CA ALA A 149 -0.41 1.15 -1.31
C ALA A 149 0.05 0.29 -2.50
N THR A 150 1.11 0.72 -3.20
CA THR A 150 1.75 -0.08 -4.26
C THR A 150 2.49 -1.32 -3.76
N SER A 151 2.60 -1.55 -2.45
CA SER A 151 3.08 -2.84 -1.96
C SER A 151 2.01 -3.89 -2.28
N CYS A 152 2.34 -4.77 -3.22
CA CYS A 152 1.58 -5.97 -3.51
C CYS A 152 1.42 -6.77 -2.20
N ALA A 153 0.19 -6.94 -1.73
CA ALA A 153 -0.06 -8.01 -0.77
C ALA A 153 0.08 -9.32 -1.56
N PRO A 154 0.92 -10.28 -1.13
CA PRO A 154 1.02 -11.55 -1.82
C PRO A 154 -0.36 -12.21 -1.83
N ASP A 155 -0.85 -12.52 -3.02
CA ASP A 155 -2.09 -13.28 -3.15
C ASP A 155 -1.85 -14.70 -2.63
N PRO A 156 -2.88 -15.31 -2.00
CA PRO A 156 -2.79 -16.69 -1.53
C PRO A 156 -2.37 -17.61 -2.68
N ALA A 157 -1.42 -18.49 -2.39
CA ALA A 157 -0.85 -19.42 -3.36
C ALA A 157 -0.90 -20.84 -2.81
N ILE A 158 -1.21 -21.80 -3.66
CA ILE A 158 -1.11 -23.22 -3.31
C ILE A 158 0.36 -23.62 -3.38
N VAL A 159 0.95 -23.88 -2.22
CA VAL A 159 2.39 -24.17 -2.09
C VAL A 159 2.68 -25.66 -1.92
N GLN A 160 1.66 -26.45 -1.60
CA GLN A 160 1.80 -27.89 -1.35
C GLN A 160 0.49 -28.62 -1.61
N ILE A 161 0.60 -29.81 -2.22
CA ILE A 161 -0.48 -30.78 -2.35
C ILE A 161 -0.15 -31.97 -1.46
N ILE A 162 -1.09 -32.35 -0.60
CA ILE A 162 -0.93 -33.39 0.42
C ILE A 162 -1.99 -34.45 0.14
N PRO A 163 -1.60 -35.71 -0.16
CA PRO A 163 -2.57 -36.78 -0.26
C PRO A 163 -3.15 -37.07 1.12
N SER A 164 -4.47 -37.18 1.21
CA SER A 164 -5.18 -37.70 2.37
C SER A 164 -5.71 -39.11 2.07
N ALA A 165 -6.17 -39.81 3.10
CA ALA A 165 -6.82 -41.10 2.92
C ALA A 165 -8.09 -40.96 2.06
N GLU A 166 -8.50 -42.05 1.42
CA GLU A 166 -9.79 -42.17 0.71
C GLU A 166 -9.95 -41.31 -0.56
N GLY A 167 -8.84 -40.91 -1.20
CA GLY A 167 -8.88 -40.14 -2.45
C GLY A 167 -9.13 -38.65 -2.24
N VAL A 168 -9.11 -38.18 -0.99
CA VAL A 168 -9.18 -36.76 -0.66
C VAL A 168 -7.81 -36.13 -0.85
N VAL A 169 -7.75 -34.96 -1.47
CA VAL A 169 -6.51 -34.19 -1.63
C VAL A 169 -6.61 -32.90 -0.84
N VAL A 170 -5.57 -32.56 -0.09
CA VAL A 170 -5.49 -31.32 0.69
C VAL A 170 -4.44 -30.40 0.11
N ALA A 171 -4.84 -29.18 -0.25
CA ALA A 171 -3.95 -28.11 -0.67
C ALA A 171 -3.60 -27.23 0.53
N ARG A 172 -2.30 -27.01 0.76
CA ARG A 172 -1.82 -25.97 1.67
C ARG A 172 -1.73 -24.65 0.91
N VAL A 173 -2.45 -23.65 1.39
CA VAL A 173 -2.46 -22.30 0.87
C VAL A 173 -1.61 -21.43 1.79
N SER A 174 -0.69 -20.66 1.21
CA SER A 174 0.15 -19.72 1.93
C SER A 174 0.02 -18.32 1.33
N ASP A 175 -0.02 -17.31 2.20
CA ASP A 175 -0.11 -15.88 1.82
C ASP A 175 1.08 -15.07 2.36
N ASP A 176 2.22 -15.73 2.61
CA ASP A 176 3.50 -15.22 3.15
C ASP A 176 3.44 -14.51 4.52
N HIS A 177 2.27 -14.06 4.99
CA HIS A 177 2.11 -13.17 6.13
C HIS A 177 1.16 -13.71 7.21
N SER A 178 0.29 -14.66 6.87
CA SER A 178 -0.67 -15.24 7.80
C SER A 178 -0.38 -16.72 8.05
N ARG A 179 -1.27 -17.36 8.81
CA ARG A 179 -1.17 -18.80 9.05
C ARG A 179 -1.61 -19.51 7.78
N ASP A 180 -0.85 -20.54 7.39
CA ASP A 180 -1.26 -21.42 6.30
C ASP A 180 -2.71 -21.87 6.50
N THR A 181 -3.50 -21.73 5.44
CA THR A 181 -4.87 -22.26 5.37
C THR A 181 -4.86 -23.55 4.56
N PHE A 182 -5.86 -24.39 4.78
CA PHE A 182 -5.96 -25.68 4.12
C PHE A 182 -7.29 -25.75 3.37
N LEU A 183 -7.22 -26.28 2.15
CA LEU A 183 -8.37 -26.57 1.33
C LEU A 183 -8.38 -28.07 1.05
N SER A 184 -9.53 -28.73 1.09
CA SER A 184 -9.69 -30.12 0.68
C SER A 184 -10.56 -30.24 -0.56
N SER A 185 -10.25 -31.26 -1.35
CA SER A 185 -11.01 -31.67 -2.52
C SER A 185 -11.28 -33.17 -2.43
N ASP A 186 -12.55 -33.54 -2.58
CA ASP A 186 -13.03 -34.93 -2.57
C ASP A 186 -13.24 -35.47 -4.00
N ASP A 187 -12.95 -34.67 -5.03
CA ASP A 187 -13.23 -34.93 -6.45
C ASP A 187 -11.98 -34.79 -7.33
N GLY A 188 -10.81 -35.11 -6.78
CA GLY A 188 -9.55 -35.13 -7.54
C GLY A 188 -9.00 -33.74 -7.88
N GLY A 189 -9.34 -32.73 -7.08
CA GLY A 189 -8.86 -31.35 -7.23
C GLY A 189 -9.75 -30.45 -8.06
N GLN A 190 -10.98 -30.88 -8.41
CA GLN A 190 -11.90 -30.12 -9.26
C GLN A 190 -12.69 -29.07 -8.47
N THR A 191 -13.08 -29.38 -7.24
CA THR A 191 -13.69 -28.44 -6.29
C THR A 191 -12.95 -28.43 -4.97
N TRP A 192 -12.91 -27.25 -4.33
CA TRP A 192 -12.13 -27.01 -3.12
C TRP A 192 -13.00 -26.39 -2.03
N THR A 193 -12.85 -26.91 -0.82
CA THR A 193 -13.56 -26.43 0.37
C THR A 193 -12.58 -26.19 1.52
N ALA A 194 -12.89 -25.27 2.42
CA ALA A 194 -12.04 -25.01 3.59
C ALA A 194 -11.93 -26.26 4.47
N ALA A 195 -10.70 -26.62 4.86
CA ALA A 195 -10.39 -27.79 5.64
C ALA A 195 -9.55 -27.46 6.88
N GLU A 196 -9.58 -28.36 7.86
CA GLU A 196 -8.62 -28.32 8.96
C GLU A 196 -7.24 -28.83 8.51
N ALA A 197 -6.19 -28.42 9.21
CA ALA A 197 -4.84 -28.91 8.93
C ALA A 197 -4.77 -30.44 9.12
N PRO A 198 -4.24 -31.21 8.15
CA PRO A 198 -4.08 -32.65 8.31
C PRO A 198 -3.21 -33.00 9.52
N SER A 199 -3.58 -34.05 10.25
CA SER A 199 -2.79 -34.56 11.36
C SER A 199 -1.39 -34.96 10.88
N GLY A 200 -0.34 -34.45 11.54
CA GLY A 200 1.05 -34.72 11.18
C GLY A 200 1.68 -33.66 10.26
N VAL A 201 0.89 -32.76 9.66
CA VAL A 201 1.40 -31.47 9.22
C VAL A 201 1.57 -30.65 10.48
N ALA A 202 2.73 -30.80 11.15
CA ALA A 202 3.04 -30.01 12.33
C ALA A 202 2.81 -28.55 11.94
N GLY A 203 1.79 -27.93 12.56
CA GLY A 203 1.53 -26.51 12.38
C GLY A 203 2.87 -25.84 12.60
N ALA A 204 3.42 -25.26 11.54
CA ALA A 204 4.72 -24.62 11.60
C ALA A 204 4.54 -23.47 12.58
N ASP A 205 4.78 -23.71 13.87
CA ASP A 205 4.87 -22.68 14.88
C ASP A 205 5.86 -21.69 14.31
N ALA A 206 5.35 -20.49 14.01
CA ALA A 206 5.81 -19.53 13.01
C ALA A 206 7.17 -18.87 13.31
N GLY A 207 8.08 -19.57 13.98
CA GLY A 207 9.33 -19.03 14.52
C GLY A 207 10.57 -19.24 13.67
N ALA A 208 10.56 -20.12 12.66
CA ALA A 208 11.74 -20.36 11.84
C ALA A 208 11.38 -20.55 10.37
N LEU A 209 11.67 -19.52 9.58
CA LEU A 209 11.77 -19.55 8.12
C LEU A 209 12.86 -20.53 7.69
N ALA A 210 12.63 -21.83 7.86
CA ALA A 210 13.33 -22.82 7.06
C ALA A 210 12.66 -22.78 5.68
N PRO A 211 13.30 -22.21 4.64
CA PRO A 211 12.86 -22.51 3.28
C PRO A 211 13.03 -24.02 3.09
N THR A 212 12.34 -24.61 2.12
CA THR A 212 12.61 -25.97 1.62
C THR A 212 11.92 -27.14 2.32
N SER A 213 10.59 -27.11 2.35
CA SER A 213 9.88 -28.31 1.89
C SER A 213 8.64 -27.88 1.13
N TYR A 214 8.85 -27.42 -0.10
CA TYR A 214 7.84 -27.57 -1.13
C TYR A 214 7.58 -29.07 -1.26
N GLY A 215 6.34 -29.49 -1.49
CA GLY A 215 5.96 -30.91 -1.40
C GLY A 215 6.75 -31.84 -2.33
N PRO A 216 6.39 -33.13 -2.41
CA PRO A 216 7.11 -34.05 -3.27
C PRO A 216 7.16 -33.50 -4.71
N LEU A 217 8.37 -33.34 -5.24
CA LEU A 217 8.61 -32.97 -6.64
C LEU A 217 8.45 -34.16 -7.57
N ARG A 218 8.34 -35.37 -7.01
CA ARG A 218 8.16 -36.61 -7.72
C ARG A 218 7.23 -37.53 -6.96
N VAL A 219 6.28 -38.12 -7.68
CA VAL A 219 5.36 -39.15 -7.17
C VAL A 219 5.33 -40.32 -8.14
N CYS A 220 5.19 -41.54 -7.62
CA CYS A 220 5.17 -42.75 -8.43
C CYS A 220 3.91 -43.56 -8.09
N THR A 221 3.30 -44.14 -9.11
CA THR A 221 2.19 -45.09 -8.93
C THR A 221 2.74 -46.46 -8.53
N ASP A 222 1.87 -47.33 -8.02
CA ASP A 222 2.21 -48.75 -7.84
C ASP A 222 2.46 -49.46 -9.19
N GLY A 223 2.03 -48.86 -10.31
CA GLY A 223 2.15 -49.36 -11.69
C GLY A 223 3.47 -49.00 -12.40
N ASP A 224 4.55 -48.79 -11.64
CA ASP A 224 5.94 -48.58 -12.07
C ASP A 224 6.27 -47.26 -12.82
N TRP A 225 5.33 -46.32 -12.98
CA TRP A 225 5.62 -45.01 -13.59
C TRP A 225 5.56 -43.86 -12.58
N CYS A 226 6.24 -42.76 -12.87
CA CYS A 226 6.32 -41.59 -12.00
C CYS A 226 5.98 -40.29 -12.71
N LEU A 227 5.46 -39.30 -11.99
CA LEU A 227 5.41 -37.90 -12.41
C LEU A 227 6.51 -37.13 -11.67
N GLU A 228 7.23 -36.29 -12.38
CA GLU A 228 8.28 -35.42 -11.84
C GLU A 228 8.06 -33.97 -12.32
N LEU A 229 8.20 -33.01 -11.41
CA LEU A 229 8.19 -31.59 -11.70
C LEU A 229 9.59 -31.14 -12.14
N GLU A 230 9.70 -30.58 -13.33
CA GLU A 230 10.94 -30.01 -13.86
C GLU A 230 10.85 -28.48 -14.00
N ASP A 231 11.88 -27.79 -13.50
CA ASP A 231 12.09 -26.34 -13.66
C ASP A 231 10.88 -25.47 -13.25
N GLU A 232 10.01 -25.98 -12.36
CA GLU A 232 8.75 -25.36 -11.94
C GLU A 232 7.77 -25.07 -13.09
N ARG A 233 8.00 -25.63 -14.29
CA ARG A 233 7.27 -25.34 -15.53
C ARG A 233 6.67 -26.55 -16.19
N ARG A 234 7.24 -27.74 -15.97
CA ARG A 234 6.90 -28.96 -16.70
C ARG A 234 6.56 -30.08 -15.74
N ILE A 235 5.60 -30.92 -16.14
CA ILE A 235 5.30 -32.20 -15.51
C ILE A 235 5.71 -33.29 -16.48
N VAL A 236 6.64 -34.14 -16.06
CA VAL A 236 7.23 -35.19 -16.87
C VAL A 236 6.84 -36.54 -16.32
N ARG A 237 6.22 -37.37 -17.16
CA ARG A 237 6.03 -38.79 -16.86
C ARG A 237 7.31 -39.56 -17.15
N ILE A 238 7.70 -40.41 -16.22
CA ILE A 238 8.82 -41.34 -16.31
C ILE A 238 8.25 -42.75 -16.31
N ASP A 239 8.30 -43.41 -17.45
CA ASP A 239 7.86 -44.80 -17.61
C ASP A 239 8.87 -45.78 -16.94
N PRO A 240 8.51 -47.06 -16.74
CA PRO A 240 9.37 -48.06 -16.08
C PRO A 240 10.72 -48.31 -16.79
N ASP A 241 10.77 -48.07 -18.10
CA ASP A 241 11.98 -48.16 -18.93
C ASP A 241 12.87 -46.90 -18.82
N GLY A 242 12.46 -45.91 -18.04
CA GLY A 242 13.13 -44.63 -17.87
C GLY A 242 12.80 -43.61 -18.96
N ARG A 243 11.89 -43.92 -19.90
CA ARG A 243 11.47 -42.97 -20.93
C ARG A 243 10.73 -41.79 -20.29
N ARG A 244 11.17 -40.58 -20.63
CA ARG A 244 10.59 -39.32 -20.14
C ARG A 244 9.65 -38.74 -21.19
N THR A 245 8.42 -38.43 -20.80
CA THR A 245 7.41 -37.81 -21.66
C THR A 245 6.87 -36.57 -20.95
N VAL A 246 6.96 -35.39 -21.57
CA VAL A 246 6.34 -34.18 -21.02
C VAL A 246 4.83 -34.31 -21.20
N GLU A 247 4.08 -34.37 -20.11
CA GLU A 247 2.60 -34.42 -20.14
C GLU A 247 1.97 -33.04 -20.02
N PHE A 248 2.64 -32.11 -19.33
CA PHE A 248 2.17 -30.74 -19.15
C PHE A 248 3.34 -29.74 -19.15
N GLU A 249 3.14 -28.59 -19.79
CA GLU A 249 4.11 -27.50 -19.83
C GLU A 249 3.39 -26.15 -19.78
N LEU A 250 3.83 -25.26 -18.88
CA LEU A 250 3.36 -23.89 -18.83
C LEU A 250 3.95 -23.08 -19.98
N SER A 251 3.08 -22.43 -20.76
CA SER A 251 3.53 -21.50 -21.79
C SER A 251 4.09 -20.20 -21.15
N ASP A 252 4.89 -19.45 -21.89
CA ASP A 252 5.35 -18.13 -21.42
C ASP A 252 4.18 -17.13 -21.24
N GLU A 253 3.01 -17.38 -21.85
CA GLU A 253 1.77 -16.64 -21.59
C GLU A 253 1.24 -16.98 -20.20
N ASP A 254 1.12 -18.27 -19.87
CA ASP A 254 0.67 -18.75 -18.56
C ASP A 254 1.55 -18.23 -17.44
N ILE A 255 2.86 -18.28 -17.64
CA ILE A 255 3.82 -17.81 -16.66
C ILE A 255 3.64 -16.31 -16.42
N ARG A 256 3.42 -15.52 -17.49
CA ARG A 256 3.15 -14.08 -17.35
C ARG A 256 1.81 -13.80 -16.69
N GLU A 257 0.80 -14.61 -16.96
CA GLU A 257 -0.52 -14.49 -16.34
C GLU A 257 -0.44 -14.78 -14.83
N ILE A 258 0.19 -15.89 -14.45
CA ILE A 258 0.33 -16.32 -13.06
C ILE A 258 1.28 -15.38 -12.30
N SER A 259 2.44 -15.04 -12.87
CA SER A 259 3.42 -14.14 -12.24
C SER A 259 3.04 -12.66 -12.30
N GLY A 260 2.09 -12.27 -13.16
CA GLY A 260 1.57 -10.91 -13.28
C GLY A 260 0.68 -10.51 -12.11
N ARG A 261 0.13 -11.49 -11.39
CA ARG A 261 -0.44 -11.32 -10.05
C ARG A 261 0.69 -11.09 -9.06
N CYS A 262 0.41 -10.48 -7.92
CA CYS A 262 1.39 -9.90 -6.99
C CYS A 262 2.34 -10.94 -6.34
N THR A 263 3.15 -11.63 -7.14
CA THR A 263 4.02 -12.72 -6.71
C THR A 263 5.30 -12.13 -6.12
N GLY A 264 5.46 -12.30 -4.80
CA GLY A 264 6.81 -12.36 -4.25
C GLY A 264 7.55 -13.47 -4.99
N SER A 265 8.75 -13.19 -5.51
CA SER A 265 9.56 -14.08 -6.36
C SER A 265 10.02 -15.41 -5.72
N ARG A 266 9.31 -15.94 -4.71
CA ARG A 266 9.74 -17.09 -3.89
C ARG A 266 8.82 -18.30 -3.97
N ILE A 267 7.61 -18.17 -4.52
CA ILE A 267 6.71 -19.31 -4.67
C ILE A 267 6.74 -19.72 -6.14
N GLY A 268 7.42 -20.82 -6.43
CA GLY A 268 7.43 -21.42 -7.76
C GLY A 268 6.03 -21.81 -8.23
N MET A 269 5.82 -21.86 -9.54
CA MET A 269 4.50 -22.19 -10.10
C MET A 269 4.15 -23.65 -9.84
N LEU A 270 4.97 -24.60 -10.29
CA LEU A 270 4.83 -26.02 -9.96
C LEU A 270 5.78 -26.40 -8.83
N THR A 271 5.26 -26.46 -7.60
CA THR A 271 6.07 -26.68 -6.39
C THR A 271 5.79 -28.00 -5.68
N SER A 272 4.69 -28.66 -5.99
CA SER A 272 4.28 -29.91 -5.37
C SER A 272 3.38 -30.69 -6.30
N ILE A 273 3.52 -32.00 -6.32
CA ILE A 273 2.63 -32.91 -7.05
C ILE A 273 2.23 -34.08 -6.16
N SER A 274 0.98 -34.53 -6.26
CA SER A 274 0.47 -35.70 -5.57
C SER A 274 -0.39 -36.55 -6.48
N LEU A 275 -0.38 -37.86 -6.28
CA LEU A 275 -1.45 -38.72 -6.78
C LEU A 275 -2.70 -38.55 -5.92
N VAL A 276 -3.88 -38.63 -6.52
CA VAL A 276 -5.16 -38.65 -5.79
C VAL A 276 -5.32 -40.01 -5.10
N ARG A 277 -4.98 -41.10 -5.81
CA ARG A 277 -4.95 -42.47 -5.31
C ARG A 277 -3.61 -43.13 -5.68
N PRO A 278 -2.98 -43.92 -4.80
CA PRO A 278 -1.68 -44.54 -5.08
C PRO A 278 -1.68 -45.48 -6.30
N ASP A 279 -2.82 -46.11 -6.56
CA ASP A 279 -3.08 -47.05 -7.65
C ASP A 279 -3.77 -46.40 -8.87
N GLY A 280 -4.09 -45.11 -8.78
CA GLY A 280 -4.80 -44.36 -9.82
C GLY A 280 -3.87 -43.58 -10.74
N ASP A 281 -4.45 -43.18 -11.88
CA ASP A 281 -3.80 -42.31 -12.86
C ASP A 281 -4.09 -40.82 -12.59
N GLU A 282 -4.99 -40.52 -11.65
CA GLU A 282 -5.36 -39.16 -11.25
C GLU A 282 -4.25 -38.50 -10.42
N ALA A 283 -3.89 -37.26 -10.77
CA ALA A 283 -2.86 -36.49 -10.09
C ALA A 283 -3.26 -35.02 -9.95
N VAL A 284 -2.71 -34.35 -8.94
CA VAL A 284 -2.90 -32.92 -8.71
C VAL A 284 -1.54 -32.29 -8.45
N ALA A 285 -1.21 -31.23 -9.18
CA ALA A 285 -0.03 -30.42 -8.92
C ALA A 285 -0.42 -28.99 -8.54
N SER A 286 0.34 -28.40 -7.61
CA SER A 286 0.17 -27.00 -7.26
C SER A 286 0.54 -26.10 -8.43
N LEU A 287 -0.20 -25.01 -8.62
CA LEU A 287 0.09 -23.96 -9.61
C LEU A 287 0.26 -22.58 -8.94
N GLY A 288 0.70 -22.54 -7.67
CA GLY A 288 0.85 -21.31 -6.90
C GLY A 288 -0.46 -20.50 -6.86
N GLN A 289 -0.42 -19.26 -7.34
CA GLN A 289 -1.59 -18.38 -7.43
C GLN A 289 -2.55 -18.73 -8.58
N GLY A 290 -2.11 -19.57 -9.52
CA GLY A 290 -2.94 -20.11 -10.59
C GLY A 290 -3.90 -21.21 -10.14
N GLY A 291 -3.85 -21.62 -8.86
CA GLY A 291 -4.65 -22.70 -8.32
C GLY A 291 -3.91 -24.03 -8.40
N VAL A 292 -4.52 -25.03 -9.05
CA VAL A 292 -3.92 -26.35 -9.29
C VAL A 292 -4.02 -26.73 -10.76
N VAL A 293 -3.24 -27.72 -11.16
CA VAL A 293 -3.50 -28.50 -12.37
C VAL A 293 -3.85 -29.93 -11.99
N THR A 294 -4.93 -30.45 -12.56
CA THR A 294 -5.44 -31.79 -12.28
C THR A 294 -5.25 -32.66 -13.52
N ARG A 295 -4.87 -33.92 -13.31
CA ARG A 295 -4.77 -34.95 -14.33
C ARG A 295 -5.96 -35.88 -14.19
N GLY A 296 -6.78 -35.98 -15.22
CA GLY A 296 -7.92 -36.91 -15.25
C GLY A 296 -7.51 -38.36 -15.54
N ASP A 297 -8.49 -39.27 -15.51
CA ASP A 297 -8.30 -40.69 -15.85
C ASP A 297 -7.76 -40.90 -17.27
N GLU A 298 -8.13 -40.03 -18.22
CA GLU A 298 -7.65 -40.10 -19.61
C GLU A 298 -6.23 -39.55 -19.79
N GLY A 299 -5.64 -39.00 -18.72
CA GLY A 299 -4.32 -38.39 -18.72
C GLY A 299 -4.23 -36.98 -19.27
N GLU A 300 -5.38 -36.35 -19.52
CA GLU A 300 -5.46 -34.92 -19.83
C GLU A 300 -5.22 -34.07 -18.59
N TRP A 301 -4.53 -32.94 -18.77
CA TRP A 301 -4.25 -31.97 -17.71
C TRP A 301 -5.14 -30.74 -17.87
N GLU A 302 -5.84 -30.37 -16.80
CA GLU A 302 -6.73 -29.21 -16.74
C GLU A 302 -6.30 -28.24 -15.64
N ARG A 303 -6.37 -26.93 -15.90
CA ARG A 303 -6.13 -25.90 -14.88
C ARG A 303 -7.43 -25.64 -14.12
N VAL A 304 -7.38 -25.75 -12.81
CA VAL A 304 -8.51 -25.48 -11.92
C VAL A 304 -8.19 -24.25 -11.06
N GLU A 305 -8.99 -23.19 -11.24
CA GLU A 305 -8.88 -21.98 -10.42
C GLU A 305 -9.49 -22.22 -9.03
N VAL A 306 -8.63 -22.36 -8.03
CA VAL A 306 -9.08 -22.62 -6.65
C VAL A 306 -9.62 -21.36 -5.96
N PHE A 307 -9.15 -20.18 -6.35
CA PHE A 307 -9.47 -18.92 -5.69
C PHE A 307 -10.58 -18.10 -6.37
N ALA A 308 -11.23 -18.63 -7.42
CA ALA A 308 -12.21 -17.88 -8.22
C ALA A 308 -13.50 -17.50 -7.45
N GLY A 309 -13.78 -18.14 -6.31
CA GLY A 309 -14.99 -17.91 -5.51
C GLY A 309 -14.86 -16.92 -4.34
N ASP A 310 -13.64 -16.65 -3.86
CA ASP A 310 -13.40 -15.83 -2.65
C ASP A 310 -13.24 -14.34 -2.95
N ALA A 311 -14.03 -13.83 -3.90
CA ALA A 311 -14.18 -12.39 -4.13
C ALA A 311 -14.58 -11.64 -2.84
N GLY A 312 -15.18 -12.32 -1.85
CA GLY A 312 -15.58 -11.73 -0.57
C GLY A 312 -14.42 -11.22 0.30
N PHE A 313 -13.25 -11.89 0.33
CA PHE A 313 -12.13 -11.43 1.14
C PHE A 313 -11.44 -10.21 0.51
N GLN A 314 -11.33 -10.19 -0.82
CA GLN A 314 -10.87 -9.04 -1.59
C GLN A 314 -11.88 -7.89 -1.55
N GLU A 315 -13.20 -8.15 -1.51
CA GLU A 315 -14.23 -7.12 -1.34
C GLU A 315 -14.16 -6.44 0.03
N VAL A 316 -13.91 -7.18 1.13
CA VAL A 316 -13.82 -6.59 2.48
C VAL A 316 -12.54 -5.75 2.63
N LEU A 317 -11.41 -6.19 2.08
CA LEU A 317 -10.18 -5.41 2.03
C LEU A 317 -10.29 -4.22 1.07
N GLY A 318 -10.95 -4.40 -0.07
CA GLY A 318 -11.26 -3.33 -1.02
C GLY A 318 -12.15 -2.25 -0.39
N THR A 319 -13.25 -2.64 0.24
CA THR A 319 -14.21 -1.73 0.87
C THR A 319 -13.58 -0.98 2.05
N SER A 320 -12.76 -1.64 2.87
CA SER A 320 -12.03 -0.99 3.96
C SER A 320 -10.92 -0.05 3.46
N ARG A 321 -10.20 -0.41 2.38
CA ARG A 321 -9.25 0.50 1.68
C ARG A 321 -9.96 1.74 1.14
N TRP A 322 -11.10 1.59 0.45
CA TRP A 322 -11.90 2.72 -0.03
C TRP A 322 -12.46 3.57 1.09
N LEU A 323 -12.85 2.99 2.22
CA LEU A 323 -13.24 3.74 3.41
C LEU A 323 -12.08 4.53 4.01
N VAL A 324 -10.89 3.96 4.16
CA VAL A 324 -9.74 4.70 4.73
C VAL A 324 -9.27 5.80 3.77
N LEU A 325 -9.20 5.51 2.46
CA LEU A 325 -8.73 6.45 1.44
C LEU A 325 -9.76 7.52 1.07
N GLY A 326 -11.06 7.18 1.06
CA GLY A 326 -12.15 8.08 0.69
C GLY A 326 -12.72 8.87 1.88
N PHE A 327 -12.91 8.22 3.03
CA PHE A 327 -13.49 8.87 4.22
C PHE A 327 -12.47 9.72 4.97
N GLY A 328 -11.17 9.39 4.92
CA GLY A 328 -10.10 10.20 5.54
C GLY A 328 -10.09 11.66 5.06
N PRO A 329 -10.04 11.94 3.75
CA PRO A 329 -10.13 13.29 3.19
C PRO A 329 -11.45 14.00 3.49
N LEU A 330 -12.58 13.30 3.49
CA LEU A 330 -13.89 13.86 3.85
C LEU A 330 -13.95 14.24 5.34
N LEU A 331 -13.37 13.43 6.21
CA LEU A 331 -13.28 13.67 7.65
C LEU A 331 -12.30 14.82 7.94
N LEU A 332 -11.17 14.90 7.22
CA LEU A 332 -10.26 16.05 7.23
C LEU A 332 -10.95 17.33 6.78
N ALA A 333 -11.71 17.29 5.68
CA ALA A 333 -12.43 18.43 5.15
C ALA A 333 -13.53 18.91 6.12
N SER A 334 -14.26 17.99 6.74
CA SER A 334 -15.32 18.31 7.72
C SER A 334 -14.74 18.82 9.05
N VAL A 335 -13.64 18.23 9.55
CA VAL A 335 -12.89 18.77 10.71
C VAL A 335 -12.30 20.15 10.39
N TRP A 336 -11.80 20.36 9.16
CA TRP A 336 -11.31 21.67 8.72
C TRP A 336 -12.43 22.71 8.62
N LEU A 337 -13.57 22.36 8.01
CA LEU A 337 -14.74 23.24 7.89
C LEU A 337 -15.32 23.60 9.28
N ALA A 338 -15.41 22.63 10.19
CA ALA A 338 -15.86 22.85 11.56
C ALA A 338 -14.84 23.68 12.38
N GLY A 339 -13.54 23.39 12.21
CA GLY A 339 -12.45 24.12 12.85
C GLY A 339 -12.29 25.55 12.35
N ARG A 340 -12.61 25.82 11.08
CA ARG A 340 -12.58 27.16 10.46
C ARG A 340 -13.47 28.17 11.19
N ALA A 341 -14.56 27.72 11.82
CA ALA A 341 -15.46 28.58 12.56
C ALA A 341 -14.96 28.95 13.97
N ARG A 342 -13.98 28.23 14.53
CA ARG A 342 -13.64 28.31 15.96
C ARG A 342 -12.15 28.41 16.30
N LEU A 343 -11.24 28.17 15.35
CA LEU A 343 -9.80 28.21 15.60
C LEU A 343 -9.16 29.54 15.12
N PRO A 344 -8.31 30.18 15.95
CA PRO A 344 -7.76 31.51 15.67
C PRO A 344 -6.70 31.53 14.56
N SER A 345 -6.20 30.37 14.13
CA SER A 345 -5.33 30.26 12.96
C SER A 345 -5.69 29.05 12.11
N ARG A 346 -5.86 29.28 10.81
CA ARG A 346 -6.21 28.26 9.82
C ARG A 346 -5.17 27.12 9.74
N GLY A 347 -3.93 27.40 10.17
CA GLY A 347 -2.83 26.42 10.16
C GLY A 347 -2.95 25.34 11.23
N LEU A 348 -3.34 25.71 12.46
CA LEU A 348 -3.42 24.74 13.57
C LEU A 348 -4.51 23.69 13.33
N ALA A 349 -5.67 24.10 12.81
CA ALA A 349 -6.77 23.19 12.47
C ALA A 349 -6.34 22.10 11.50
N LEU A 350 -5.52 22.49 10.52
CA LEU A 350 -5.06 21.62 9.45
C LEU A 350 -3.97 20.66 9.92
N VAL A 351 -3.06 21.12 10.78
CA VAL A 351 -2.05 20.26 11.42
C VAL A 351 -2.71 19.22 12.31
N VAL A 352 -3.67 19.60 13.15
CA VAL A 352 -4.38 18.64 14.02
C VAL A 352 -5.17 17.63 13.21
N ALA A 353 -5.86 18.07 12.16
CA ALA A 353 -6.60 17.18 11.26
C ALA A 353 -5.64 16.19 10.57
N ALA A 354 -4.55 16.69 9.98
CA ALA A 354 -3.56 15.87 9.27
C ALA A 354 -2.87 14.86 10.20
N CYS A 355 -2.45 15.27 11.40
CA CYS A 355 -1.85 14.37 12.39
C CYS A 355 -2.85 13.31 12.89
N GLY A 356 -4.12 13.67 13.07
CA GLY A 356 -5.18 12.74 13.45
C GLY A 356 -5.44 11.69 12.38
N TRP A 357 -5.53 12.09 11.11
CA TRP A 357 -5.67 11.16 9.99
C TRP A 357 -4.44 10.25 9.86
N PHE A 358 -3.24 10.81 9.95
CA PHE A 358 -1.99 10.05 9.85
C PHE A 358 -1.84 9.01 10.98
N GLY A 359 -2.16 9.38 12.22
CA GLY A 359 -2.17 8.45 13.35
C GLY A 359 -3.19 7.32 13.17
N LEU A 360 -4.32 7.62 12.53
CA LEU A 360 -5.38 6.65 12.26
C LEU A 360 -5.01 5.68 11.12
N VAL A 361 -4.29 6.17 10.09
CA VAL A 361 -3.69 5.31 9.04
C VAL A 361 -2.62 4.39 9.62
N ILE A 362 -1.72 4.91 10.46
CA ILE A 362 -0.68 4.09 11.12
C ILE A 362 -1.32 3.05 12.03
N LEU A 363 -2.31 3.44 12.84
CA LEU A 363 -3.01 2.52 13.72
C LEU A 363 -3.75 1.44 12.93
N PHE A 364 -4.40 1.79 11.83
CA PHE A 364 -5.07 0.84 10.95
C PHE A 364 -4.07 -0.15 10.35
N GLY A 365 -2.96 0.34 9.78
CA GLY A 365 -1.90 -0.52 9.24
C GLY A 365 -1.28 -1.45 10.29
N ALA A 366 -1.03 -0.94 11.51
CA ALA A 366 -0.54 -1.75 12.61
C ALA A 366 -1.53 -2.84 13.02
N LEU A 367 -2.83 -2.52 13.07
CA LEU A 367 -3.88 -3.49 13.41
C LEU A 367 -4.04 -4.56 12.33
N THR A 368 -3.99 -4.20 11.05
CA THR A 368 -4.04 -5.17 9.94
C THR A 368 -2.84 -6.10 9.90
N LEU A 369 -1.66 -5.64 10.33
CA LEU A 369 -0.44 -6.46 10.40
C LEU A 369 -0.45 -7.45 11.59
N THR A 370 -1.34 -7.29 12.57
CA THR A 370 -1.31 -8.09 13.82
C THR A 370 -2.40 -9.16 13.95
N GLY A 371 -3.27 -9.37 12.95
CA GLY A 371 -4.17 -10.52 12.93
C GLY A 371 -5.54 -10.32 12.27
N PRO A 372 -6.39 -11.37 12.28
CA PRO A 372 -7.48 -11.57 11.32
C PRO A 372 -8.77 -10.80 11.64
N ILE A 373 -8.71 -9.64 12.32
CA ILE A 373 -9.92 -8.93 12.75
C ILE A 373 -10.02 -7.54 12.11
N PRO A 374 -10.32 -7.45 10.79
CA PRO A 374 -10.57 -6.18 10.12
C PRO A 374 -11.76 -5.40 10.71
N THR A 375 -12.68 -6.07 11.41
CA THR A 375 -13.83 -5.45 12.09
C THR A 375 -13.41 -4.61 13.31
N LEU A 376 -12.43 -5.05 14.11
CA LEU A 376 -11.93 -4.28 15.25
C LEU A 376 -11.17 -3.03 14.80
N ALA A 377 -10.40 -3.11 13.71
CA ALA A 377 -9.73 -1.96 13.12
C ALA A 377 -10.72 -0.85 12.71
N GLY A 378 -11.88 -1.22 12.15
CA GLY A 378 -12.98 -0.30 11.87
C GLY A 378 -13.54 0.40 13.12
N TYR A 379 -13.70 -0.34 14.23
CA TYR A 379 -14.13 0.25 15.51
C TYR A 379 -13.07 1.18 16.11
N PHE A 380 -11.79 0.87 16.01
CA PHE A 380 -10.71 1.74 16.49
C PHE A 380 -10.59 3.04 15.67
N VAL A 381 -10.85 3.00 14.36
CA VAL A 381 -10.96 4.19 13.52
C VAL A 381 -12.11 5.08 13.98
N LEU A 382 -13.29 4.50 14.24
CA LEU A 382 -14.46 5.24 14.74
C LEU A 382 -14.23 5.83 16.14
N VAL A 383 -13.63 5.05 17.05
CA VAL A 383 -13.30 5.49 18.42
C VAL A 383 -12.20 6.55 18.41
N GLY A 384 -11.18 6.40 17.56
CA GLY A 384 -10.11 7.39 17.38
C GLY A 384 -10.63 8.70 16.79
N ALA A 385 -11.52 8.63 15.80
CA ALA A 385 -12.20 9.80 15.25
C ALA A 385 -13.09 10.49 16.31
N ALA A 386 -13.86 9.71 17.10
CA ALA A 386 -14.67 10.24 18.19
C ALA A 386 -13.81 10.89 19.29
N ALA A 387 -12.70 10.26 19.68
CA ALA A 387 -11.76 10.80 20.66
C ALA A 387 -11.08 12.08 20.16
N ALA A 388 -10.71 12.15 18.87
CA ALA A 388 -10.17 13.35 18.25
C ALA A 388 -11.20 14.50 18.25
N VAL A 389 -12.47 14.21 17.92
CA VAL A 389 -13.57 15.18 18.01
C VAL A 389 -13.76 15.67 19.44
N VAL A 390 -13.78 14.77 20.43
CA VAL A 390 -13.91 15.14 21.86
C VAL A 390 -12.71 15.98 22.33
N ALA A 391 -11.47 15.59 21.98
CA ALA A 391 -10.27 16.34 22.33
C ALA A 391 -10.26 17.75 21.71
N VAL A 392 -10.64 17.88 20.44
CA VAL A 392 -10.82 19.18 19.77
C VAL A 392 -11.91 20.00 20.47
N THR A 393 -13.01 19.38 20.90
CA THR A 393 -14.10 20.06 21.60
C THR A 393 -13.68 20.56 22.98
N ILE A 394 -12.92 19.77 23.75
CA ILE A 394 -12.38 20.16 25.06
C ILE A 394 -11.34 21.29 24.93
N LEU A 395 -10.44 21.18 23.94
CA LEU A 395 -9.39 22.18 23.70
C LEU A 395 -9.95 23.49 23.15
N THR A 396 -11.04 23.45 22.38
CA THR A 396 -11.73 24.65 21.87
C THR A 396 -12.77 25.22 22.84
N GLY A 397 -13.29 24.42 23.77
CA GLY A 397 -14.26 24.82 24.80
C GLY A 397 -13.66 25.64 25.94
N ARG A 398 -12.32 25.65 26.11
CA ARG A 398 -11.65 26.60 27.01
C ARG A 398 -11.78 28.02 26.43
N ARG A 399 -12.86 28.71 26.78
CA ARG A 399 -13.01 30.16 26.56
C ARG A 399 -11.74 30.82 27.07
N ARG A 400 -11.00 31.49 26.19
CA ARG A 400 -9.97 32.42 26.62
C ARG A 400 -10.68 33.47 27.45
N VAL A 401 -10.44 33.47 28.76
CA VAL A 401 -10.61 34.67 29.57
C VAL A 401 -9.67 35.67 28.93
N THR A 402 -10.23 36.61 28.16
CA THR A 402 -9.47 37.74 27.63
C THR A 402 -8.77 38.36 28.83
N PRO A 403 -7.43 38.38 28.90
CA PRO A 403 -6.77 39.15 29.94
C PRO A 403 -7.32 40.58 29.81
N PRO A 404 -7.67 41.24 30.93
CA PRO A 404 -8.13 42.62 30.88
C PRO A 404 -7.12 43.45 30.08
N PRO A 405 -7.59 44.43 29.28
CA PRO A 405 -6.71 45.24 28.47
C PRO A 405 -5.61 45.84 29.36
N PRO A 406 -4.36 45.89 28.87
CA PRO A 406 -3.27 46.36 29.70
C PRO A 406 -3.49 47.85 30.04
N THR A 407 -3.30 48.19 31.30
CA THR A 407 -3.73 49.44 31.96
C THR A 407 -3.13 50.73 31.38
N TRP A 408 -2.20 50.66 30.43
CA TRP A 408 -1.61 51.83 29.78
C TRP A 408 -2.43 52.41 28.61
N TRP A 409 -3.57 51.78 28.27
CA TRP A 409 -4.51 52.30 27.27
C TRP A 409 -5.54 53.29 27.82
N TYR A 410 -5.49 53.63 29.10
CA TYR A 410 -6.24 54.78 29.59
C TYR A 410 -5.56 56.05 29.08
N PRO A 411 -6.23 56.87 28.25
CA PRO A 411 -5.70 58.16 27.87
C PRO A 411 -5.36 58.93 29.15
N PRO A 412 -4.22 59.66 29.20
CA PRO A 412 -3.90 60.48 30.36
C PRO A 412 -5.11 61.38 30.66
N PRO A 413 -5.48 61.56 31.94
CA PRO A 413 -6.59 62.44 32.29
C PRO A 413 -6.37 63.80 31.62
N PRO A 414 -7.41 64.40 31.02
CA PRO A 414 -7.26 65.67 30.33
C PRO A 414 -6.65 66.69 31.30
N PRO A 415 -5.70 67.53 30.82
CA PRO A 415 -5.06 68.52 31.67
C PRO A 415 -6.13 69.37 32.36
N SER A 416 -6.02 69.55 33.67
CA SER A 416 -6.92 70.37 34.48
C SER A 416 -6.77 71.84 34.08
N GLY A 417 -7.44 72.23 33.00
CA GLY A 417 -7.61 73.62 32.62
C GLY A 417 -8.60 74.33 33.56
N PRO A 418 -8.52 75.65 33.71
CA PRO A 418 -9.37 76.45 34.60
C PRO A 418 -10.87 76.49 34.20
N TRP A 419 -11.28 75.73 33.18
CA TRP A 419 -12.62 75.73 32.60
C TRP A 419 -13.31 74.37 32.70
N ASN A 420 -12.95 73.53 33.67
CA ASN A 420 -13.71 72.33 33.98
C ASN A 420 -15.01 72.73 34.67
N PHE A 421 -16.07 72.90 33.89
CA PHE A 421 -17.43 72.99 34.41
C PHE A 421 -17.73 71.71 35.22
N PRO A 422 -18.32 71.83 36.42
CA PRO A 422 -18.77 70.65 37.16
C PRO A 422 -19.75 69.86 36.29
N PRO A 423 -19.67 68.51 36.28
CA PRO A 423 -20.60 67.69 35.53
C PRO A 423 -22.05 68.03 35.96
N PRO A 424 -23.01 68.04 35.02
CA PRO A 424 -24.41 68.30 35.37
C PRO A 424 -24.88 67.28 36.41
N PRO A 425 -25.73 67.70 37.37
CA PRO A 425 -26.27 66.77 38.36
C PRO A 425 -26.99 65.61 37.65
N PRO A 426 -26.87 64.38 38.17
CA PRO A 426 -27.55 63.23 37.58
C PRO A 426 -29.06 63.49 37.51
N PRO A 427 -29.75 63.01 36.45
CA PRO A 427 -31.20 63.16 36.36
C PRO A 427 -31.87 62.48 37.57
N PRO A 428 -32.97 63.05 38.09
CA PRO A 428 -33.70 62.45 39.20
C PRO A 428 -34.14 61.03 38.80
N PRO A 429 -34.10 60.07 39.73
CA PRO A 429 -34.57 58.71 39.46
C PRO A 429 -36.02 58.77 38.97
N ALA A 430 -36.31 58.03 37.90
CA ALA A 430 -37.67 57.87 37.41
C ALA A 430 -38.54 57.32 38.55
N ALA A 431 -39.67 57.98 38.80
CA ALA A 431 -40.62 57.56 39.84
C ALA A 431 -41.16 56.14 39.55
N PRO A 432 -41.43 55.35 40.60
CA PRO A 432 -41.85 53.95 40.48
C PRO A 432 -43.22 53.76 39.83
#